data_AF-B3S7I0-F1
#
_entry.id   AF-B3S7I0-F1
#
_cell.length_a   1.000
_cell.length_b   1.000
_cell.length_c   1.000
_cell.angle_alpha   90.00
_cell.angle_beta   90.00
_cell.angle_gamma   90.00
#
_symmetry.space_group_name_H-M   'P 1'
#
loop_
_entity.id
_entity.type
_entity.pdbx_description
1 polymer ?
#
loop_
_entity_poly.entity_id
_entity_poly.type
_entity_poly.pdbx_seq_one_letter_code
_entity_poly.pdbx_strand_id
1 'polypeptide(L)'
;MPAITLHYFNLAARGETIRLIFAAGGVDYKDLRYEQENWPTLKASLAGKTSIEQAVADQVADCFLHDLLDKFIAFTFEKDETKKEQIKTTYTTEIIPFYLGKLEKILQENGGQYFAGSLTYADIAFYRFANVVKDFFNFEEAAKKFPKLTALYQRIANLPNIRKWEESKPKNHVPF
;
A
#
# COMPACT_ATOMS: atom_id res chain seq x y z
N MET A 1 -22.33 -19.46 1.41
CA MET A 1 -21.39 -18.76 2.33
C MET A 1 -21.14 -17.38 1.74
N PRO A 2 -21.32 -16.27 2.48
CA PRO A 2 -21.12 -14.93 1.92
C PRO A 2 -19.65 -14.77 1.47
N ALA A 3 -19.44 -14.23 0.27
CA ALA A 3 -18.12 -14.06 -0.33
C ALA A 3 -17.35 -12.83 0.23
N ILE A 4 -18.02 -11.97 0.99
CA ILE A 4 -17.52 -10.66 1.43
C ILE A 4 -17.45 -10.64 2.97
N THR A 5 -16.28 -10.29 3.50
CA THR A 5 -16.06 -10.05 4.93
C THR A 5 -15.63 -8.59 5.14
N LEU A 6 -16.38 -7.85 5.94
CA LEU A 6 -16.00 -6.51 6.41
C LEU A 6 -15.18 -6.67 7.69
N HIS A 7 -13.95 -6.17 7.67
CA HIS A 7 -13.05 -6.13 8.80
C HIS A 7 -12.98 -4.69 9.31
N TYR A 8 -13.51 -4.40 10.50
CA TYR A 8 -13.49 -3.04 11.05
C TYR A 8 -13.50 -3.04 12.57
N PHE A 9 -13.20 -1.91 13.18
CA PHE A 9 -13.36 -1.77 14.63
C PHE A 9 -14.83 -1.95 15.05
N ASN A 10 -15.06 -2.35 16.30
CA ASN A 10 -16.38 -2.43 16.91
C ASN A 10 -16.94 -1.03 17.22
N LEU A 11 -17.03 -0.18 16.20
CA LEU A 11 -17.58 1.16 16.21
C LEU A 11 -18.04 1.55 14.80
N ALA A 12 -18.85 2.61 14.71
CA ALA A 12 -19.43 3.09 13.46
C ALA A 12 -18.34 3.64 12.49
N ALA A 13 -17.83 4.86 12.73
CA ALA A 13 -16.83 5.57 11.92
C ALA A 13 -16.92 5.26 10.40
N ARG A 14 -15.79 5.00 9.73
CA ARG A 14 -15.75 4.74 8.28
C ARG A 14 -16.36 3.40 7.90
N GLY A 15 -16.47 2.45 8.84
CA GLY A 15 -17.08 1.15 8.62
C GLY A 15 -18.61 1.22 8.51
N GLU A 16 -19.25 2.19 9.16
CA GLU A 16 -20.71 2.30 9.19
C GLU A 16 -21.31 2.58 7.82
N THR A 17 -20.69 3.47 7.06
CA THR A 17 -21.12 3.74 5.68
C THR A 17 -21.11 2.47 4.84
N ILE A 18 -20.10 1.62 5.01
CA ILE A 18 -19.98 0.34 4.29
C ILE A 18 -21.07 -0.64 4.76
N ARG A 19 -21.35 -0.72 6.07
CA ARG A 19 -22.45 -1.55 6.62
C ARG A 19 -23.81 -1.12 6.08
N LEU A 20 -24.07 0.18 6.02
CA LEU A 20 -25.32 0.74 5.49
C LEU A 20 -25.48 0.47 3.99
N ILE A 21 -24.39 0.49 3.21
CA ILE A 21 -24.42 0.12 1.79
C ILE A 21 -24.82 -1.36 1.63
N PHE A 22 -24.25 -2.27 2.42
CA PHE A 22 -24.64 -3.69 2.36
C PHE A 22 -26.10 -3.91 2.78
N ALA A 23 -26.55 -3.24 3.83
CA ALA A 23 -27.93 -3.29 4.30
C ALA A 23 -28.91 -2.76 3.23
N ALA A 24 -28.61 -1.62 2.61
CA ALA A 24 -29.43 -1.04 1.55
C ALA A 24 -29.47 -1.91 0.28
N GLY A 25 -28.36 -2.57 -0.04
CA GLY A 25 -28.26 -3.45 -1.20
C GLY A 25 -28.78 -4.87 -0.99
N GLY A 26 -29.21 -5.24 0.22
CA GLY A 26 -29.61 -6.61 0.54
C GLY A 26 -28.48 -7.64 0.34
N VAL A 27 -27.22 -7.22 0.50
CA VAL A 27 -26.04 -8.07 0.25
C VAL A 27 -25.62 -8.73 1.56
N ASP A 28 -25.60 -10.06 1.57
CA ASP A 28 -25.06 -10.84 2.68
C ASP A 28 -23.54 -10.66 2.80
N TYR A 29 -23.07 -10.33 4.00
CA TYR A 29 -21.66 -10.19 4.32
C TYR A 29 -21.36 -10.64 5.75
N LYS A 30 -20.11 -10.96 6.03
CA LYS A 30 -19.61 -11.24 7.39
C LYS A 30 -19.06 -9.95 7.99
N ASP A 31 -19.69 -9.42 9.04
CA ASP A 31 -19.17 -8.26 9.80
C ASP A 31 -18.23 -8.75 10.91
N LEU A 32 -16.93 -8.72 10.67
CA LEU A 32 -15.91 -9.10 11.63
C LEU A 32 -15.39 -7.84 12.34
N ARG A 33 -15.86 -7.68 13.58
CA ARG A 33 -15.57 -6.51 14.43
C ARG A 33 -14.42 -6.78 15.37
N TYR A 34 -13.47 -5.85 15.42
CA TYR A 34 -12.31 -5.90 16.31
C TYR A 34 -12.47 -4.94 17.48
N GLU A 35 -12.22 -5.43 18.69
CA GLU A 35 -12.03 -4.61 19.88
C GLU A 35 -10.68 -3.87 19.81
N GLN A 36 -10.64 -2.62 20.29
CA GLN A 36 -9.43 -1.79 20.21
C GLN A 36 -8.25 -2.42 20.98
N GLU A 37 -8.53 -3.15 22.05
CA GLU A 37 -7.55 -3.81 22.92
C GLU A 37 -6.87 -5.00 22.23
N ASN A 38 -7.55 -5.63 21.26
CA ASN A 38 -7.02 -6.75 20.48
C ASN A 38 -6.25 -6.26 19.24
N TRP A 39 -6.41 -4.98 18.86
CA TRP A 39 -5.77 -4.40 17.69
C TRP A 39 -4.24 -4.41 17.76
N PRO A 40 -3.57 -4.10 18.89
CA PRO A 40 -2.13 -4.22 19.01
C PRO A 40 -1.61 -5.61 18.67
N THR A 41 -2.27 -6.69 19.11
CA THR A 41 -1.84 -8.07 18.81
C THR A 41 -2.05 -8.43 17.34
N LEU A 42 -3.16 -8.01 16.75
CA LEU A 42 -3.43 -8.20 15.32
C LEU A 42 -2.46 -7.39 14.45
N LYS A 43 -2.23 -6.11 14.79
CA LYS A 43 -1.26 -5.21 14.17
C LYS A 43 0.17 -5.76 14.33
N ALA A 44 0.54 -6.24 15.52
CA ALA A 44 1.89 -6.74 15.86
C ALA A 44 2.35 -7.88 14.97
N SER A 45 1.44 -8.72 14.46
CA SER A 45 1.80 -9.80 13.53
C SER A 45 2.48 -9.31 12.24
N LEU A 46 2.31 -8.03 11.88
CA LEU A 46 2.91 -7.37 10.72
C LEU A 46 3.52 -5.99 11.06
N ALA A 47 3.70 -5.65 12.33
CA ALA A 47 4.23 -4.35 12.75
C ALA A 47 5.68 -4.40 13.23
N GLY A 48 6.38 -5.49 12.97
CA GLY A 48 7.73 -5.70 13.48
C GLY A 48 7.74 -6.20 14.93
N LYS A 49 8.90 -6.70 15.35
CA LYS A 49 9.11 -7.35 16.66
C LYS A 49 9.44 -6.37 17.78
N THR A 50 9.78 -5.12 17.43
CA THR A 50 10.16 -4.08 18.38
C THR A 50 9.45 -2.77 18.06
N SER A 51 9.40 -1.86 19.03
CA SER A 51 8.83 -0.52 18.83
C SER A 51 9.57 0.27 17.73
N ILE A 52 10.87 0.01 17.53
CA ILE A 52 11.67 0.63 16.46
C ILE A 52 11.27 0.04 15.10
N GLU A 53 11.11 -1.28 15.00
CA GLU A 53 10.62 -1.92 13.76
C GLU A 53 9.22 -1.39 13.38
N GLN A 54 8.36 -1.19 14.38
CA GLN A 54 7.04 -0.58 14.17
C GLN A 54 7.14 0.88 13.70
N ALA A 55 8.01 1.68 14.32
CA ALA A 55 8.18 3.08 13.93
C ALA A 55 8.69 3.21 12.49
N VAL A 56 9.61 2.34 12.07
CA VAL A 56 10.07 2.24 10.68
C VAL A 56 8.93 1.82 9.77
N ALA A 57 8.09 0.88 10.20
CA ALA A 57 6.95 0.45 9.40
C ALA A 57 5.90 1.56 9.23
N ASP A 58 5.56 2.29 10.31
CA ASP A 58 4.68 3.45 10.28
C ASP A 58 5.23 4.55 9.35
N GLN A 59 6.52 4.91 9.50
CA GLN A 59 7.18 5.91 8.64
C GLN A 59 7.10 5.57 7.15
N VAL A 60 7.40 4.32 6.80
CA VAL A 60 7.41 3.88 5.40
C VAL A 60 6.00 3.83 4.84
N ALA A 61 5.03 3.34 5.61
CA ALA A 61 3.62 3.31 5.20
C ALA A 61 3.07 4.74 4.98
N ASP A 62 3.35 5.67 5.89
CA ASP A 62 2.91 7.07 5.79
C ASP A 62 3.53 7.78 4.58
N CYS A 63 4.80 7.51 4.26
CA CYS A 63 5.45 8.04 3.06
C CYS A 63 4.70 7.61 1.78
N PHE A 64 4.28 6.36 1.68
CA PHE A 64 3.52 5.90 0.52
C PHE A 64 2.11 6.47 0.46
N LEU A 65 1.44 6.63 1.61
CA LEU A 65 0.08 7.13 1.69
C LEU A 65 -0.01 8.64 1.43
N HIS A 66 0.87 9.44 2.02
CA HIS A 66 0.74 10.90 2.00
C HIS A 66 1.68 11.59 1.02
N ASP A 67 2.92 11.13 0.88
CA ASP A 67 3.87 11.82 0.02
C ASP A 67 3.77 11.39 -1.44
N LEU A 68 3.27 10.17 -1.69
CA LEU A 68 3.25 9.57 -3.02
C LEU A 68 1.84 9.28 -3.57
N LEU A 69 0.91 8.80 -2.77
CA LEU A 69 -0.44 8.48 -3.26
C LEU A 69 -1.32 9.74 -3.41
N ASP A 70 -1.30 10.67 -2.45
CA ASP A 70 -2.09 11.92 -2.53
C ASP A 70 -1.72 12.77 -3.75
N LYS A 71 -0.42 12.87 -4.07
CA LYS A 71 0.04 13.58 -5.27
C LYS A 71 -0.32 12.85 -6.56
N PHE A 72 -0.31 11.51 -6.55
CA PHE A 72 -0.79 10.73 -7.69
C PHE A 72 -2.28 10.96 -7.93
N ILE A 73 -3.09 10.95 -6.88
CA ILE A 73 -4.52 11.26 -6.95
C ILE A 73 -4.74 12.66 -7.53
N ALA A 74 -4.00 13.65 -7.05
CA ALA A 74 -4.06 15.02 -7.57
C ALA A 74 -3.75 15.06 -9.09
N PHE A 75 -2.73 14.33 -9.55
CA PHE A 75 -2.41 14.19 -10.97
C PHE A 75 -3.56 13.53 -11.77
N THR A 76 -4.13 12.44 -11.27
CA THR A 76 -5.18 11.69 -11.97
C THR A 76 -6.41 12.57 -12.24
N PHE A 77 -6.79 13.39 -11.25
CA PHE A 77 -7.98 14.24 -11.33
C PHE A 77 -7.72 15.67 -11.83
N GLU A 78 -6.48 16.03 -12.16
CA GLU A 78 -6.16 17.31 -12.79
C GLU A 78 -6.77 17.38 -14.21
N LYS A 79 -7.46 18.50 -14.46
CA LYS A 79 -8.19 18.79 -15.71
C LYS A 79 -7.43 19.75 -16.61
N ASP A 80 -6.53 20.56 -16.04
CA ASP A 80 -5.66 21.44 -16.80
C ASP A 80 -4.50 20.63 -17.38
N GLU A 81 -4.50 20.43 -18.71
CA GLU A 81 -3.48 19.64 -19.42
C GLU A 81 -2.05 20.18 -19.22
N THR A 82 -1.88 21.50 -19.08
CA THR A 82 -0.55 22.09 -18.88
C THR A 82 -0.03 21.76 -17.49
N LYS A 83 -0.88 21.90 -16.46
CA LYS A 83 -0.52 21.52 -15.09
C LYS A 83 -0.30 20.02 -14.97
N LYS A 84 -1.11 19.22 -15.65
CA LYS A 84 -1.00 17.76 -15.65
C LYS A 84 0.34 17.28 -16.18
N GLU A 85 0.83 17.89 -17.28
CA GLU A 85 2.14 17.56 -17.84
C GLU A 85 3.29 18.07 -16.94
N GLN A 86 3.16 19.24 -16.32
CA GLN A 86 4.12 19.74 -15.33
C GLN A 86 4.24 18.82 -14.11
N ILE A 87 3.10 18.36 -13.57
CA ILE A 87 3.07 17.41 -12.46
C ILE A 87 3.72 16.10 -12.89
N LYS A 88 3.35 15.55 -14.05
CA LYS A 88 3.93 14.30 -14.57
C LYS A 88 5.43 14.38 -14.73
N THR A 89 5.94 15.49 -15.29
CA THR A 89 7.38 15.73 -15.46
C THR A 89 8.06 15.72 -14.10
N THR A 90 7.63 16.57 -13.17
CA THR A 90 8.18 16.67 -11.81
C THR A 90 8.15 15.31 -11.09
N TYR A 91 7.05 14.56 -11.24
CA TYR A 91 6.91 13.25 -10.64
C TYR A 91 7.93 12.25 -11.15
N THR A 92 8.12 12.24 -12.47
CA THR A 92 8.97 11.30 -13.19
C THR A 92 10.46 11.60 -12.97
N THR A 93 10.84 12.88 -13.00
CA THR A 93 12.25 13.29 -13.00
C THR A 93 12.80 13.54 -11.60
N GLU A 94 11.95 13.91 -10.64
CA GLU A 94 12.39 14.34 -9.31
C GLU A 94 11.83 13.44 -8.21
N ILE A 95 10.50 13.39 -8.07
CA ILE A 95 9.84 12.80 -6.89
C ILE A 95 10.08 11.29 -6.81
N ILE A 96 9.73 10.52 -7.85
CA ILE A 96 9.86 9.06 -7.83
C ILE A 96 11.33 8.63 -7.62
N PRO A 97 12.31 9.13 -8.40
CA PRO A 97 13.70 8.74 -8.22
C PRO A 97 14.23 9.07 -6.81
N PHE A 98 13.86 10.22 -6.26
CA PHE A 98 14.27 10.64 -4.92
C PHE A 98 13.76 9.69 -3.84
N TYR A 99 12.46 9.37 -3.85
CA TYR A 99 11.86 8.48 -2.84
C TYR A 99 12.33 7.04 -3.00
N LEU A 100 12.44 6.52 -4.23
CA LEU A 100 13.01 5.20 -4.47
C LEU A 100 14.46 5.10 -3.95
N GLY A 101 15.27 6.16 -4.14
CA GLY A 101 16.63 6.22 -3.57
C GLY A 101 16.65 6.17 -2.05
N LYS A 102 15.75 6.91 -1.37
CA LYS A 102 15.62 6.85 0.09
C LYS A 102 15.18 5.47 0.58
N LEU A 103 14.20 4.87 -0.08
CA LEU A 103 13.65 3.55 0.27
C LEU A 103 14.68 2.44 0.07
N GLU A 104 15.45 2.48 -1.03
CA GLU A 104 16.57 1.56 -1.27
C GLU A 104 17.60 1.67 -0.15
N LYS A 105 17.93 2.89 0.30
CA LYS A 105 18.84 3.12 1.42
C LYS A 105 18.30 2.55 2.74
N ILE A 106 17.03 2.78 3.06
CA ILE A 106 16.39 2.22 4.26
C ILE A 106 16.46 0.69 4.24
N LEU A 107 16.19 0.07 3.09
CA LEU A 107 16.36 -1.37 2.93
C LEU A 107 17.79 -1.80 3.22
N GLN A 108 18.78 -1.11 2.64
CA GLN A 108 20.20 -1.42 2.83
C GLN A 108 20.62 -1.37 4.30
N GLU A 109 20.20 -0.32 5.02
CA GLU A 109 20.52 -0.12 6.43
C GLU A 109 19.87 -1.19 7.33
N ASN A 110 18.71 -1.73 6.93
CA ASN A 110 18.00 -2.78 7.67
C ASN A 110 18.28 -4.21 7.16
N GLY A 111 19.48 -4.45 6.61
CA GLY A 111 19.94 -5.79 6.18
C GLY A 111 19.48 -6.21 4.78
N GLY A 112 18.77 -5.34 4.05
CA GLY A 112 18.53 -5.45 2.62
C GLY A 112 17.42 -6.39 2.20
N GLN A 113 16.69 -7.00 3.14
CA GLN A 113 15.58 -7.91 2.84
C GLN A 113 14.21 -7.25 3.01
N TYR A 114 13.95 -6.59 4.14
CA TYR A 114 12.68 -5.92 4.44
C TYR A 114 12.95 -4.55 5.01
N PHE A 115 12.01 -3.62 4.88
CA PHE A 115 12.22 -2.23 5.34
C PHE A 115 12.57 -2.14 6.82
N ALA A 116 11.97 -2.98 7.67
CA ALA A 116 12.22 -3.01 9.11
C ALA A 116 13.12 -4.20 9.53
N GLY A 117 13.86 -4.82 8.59
CA GLY A 117 14.65 -6.03 8.84
C GLY A 117 13.83 -7.31 8.99
N SER A 118 12.52 -7.20 9.21
CA SER A 118 11.53 -8.28 9.16
C SER A 118 10.33 -7.88 8.30
N LEU A 119 9.53 -8.84 7.83
CA LEU A 119 8.33 -8.57 7.04
C LEU A 119 7.32 -7.76 7.86
N THR A 120 6.91 -6.61 7.34
CA THR A 120 5.91 -5.74 7.96
C THR A 120 4.92 -5.19 6.94
N TYR A 121 3.90 -4.46 7.40
CA TYR A 121 2.96 -3.77 6.51
C TYR A 121 3.63 -2.71 5.63
N ALA A 122 4.83 -2.21 5.97
CA ALA A 122 5.58 -1.31 5.11
C ALA A 122 5.95 -1.95 3.76
N ASP A 123 6.36 -3.22 3.77
CA ASP A 123 6.71 -3.95 2.56
C ASP A 123 5.46 -4.21 1.69
N ILE A 124 4.32 -4.47 2.34
CA ILE A 124 3.02 -4.64 1.67
C ILE A 124 2.51 -3.30 1.11
N ALA A 125 2.68 -2.20 1.85
CA ALA A 125 2.33 -0.86 1.41
C ALA A 125 3.14 -0.44 0.18
N PHE A 126 4.45 -0.71 0.17
CA PHE A 126 5.30 -0.53 -1.01
C PHE A 126 4.81 -1.36 -2.19
N TYR A 127 4.53 -2.65 -1.98
CA TYR A 127 4.03 -3.53 -3.04
C TYR A 127 2.70 -3.01 -3.64
N ARG A 128 1.76 -2.57 -2.79
CA ARG A 128 0.52 -1.93 -3.23
C ARG A 128 0.83 -0.69 -4.06
N PHE A 129 1.63 0.23 -3.51
CA PHE A 129 1.97 1.48 -4.18
C PHE A 129 2.58 1.24 -5.56
N ALA A 130 3.59 0.37 -5.65
CA ALA A 130 4.22 -0.01 -6.90
C ALA A 130 3.20 -0.51 -7.94
N ASN A 131 2.23 -1.34 -7.54
CA ASN A 131 1.18 -1.81 -8.44
C ASN A 131 0.21 -0.72 -8.90
N VAL A 132 -0.04 0.31 -8.09
CA VAL A 132 -0.88 1.45 -8.46
C VAL A 132 -0.20 2.32 -9.49
N VAL A 133 1.11 2.54 -9.34
CA VAL A 133 1.86 3.51 -10.16
C VAL A 133 2.74 2.90 -11.25
N LYS A 134 2.85 1.57 -11.37
CA LYS A 134 3.76 0.88 -12.32
C LYS A 134 3.60 1.35 -13.76
N ASP A 135 2.37 1.61 -14.20
CA ASP A 135 2.04 2.04 -15.56
C ASP A 135 2.17 3.56 -15.74
N PHE A 136 2.60 4.28 -14.71
CA PHE A 136 2.70 5.72 -14.67
C PHE A 136 4.14 6.18 -14.41
N PHE A 137 4.46 7.40 -14.85
CA PHE A 137 5.68 8.13 -14.50
C PHE A 137 7.00 7.38 -14.73
N ASN A 138 7.05 6.46 -15.69
CA ASN A 138 8.19 5.59 -15.95
C ASN A 138 8.69 4.85 -14.69
N PHE A 139 7.77 4.48 -13.78
CA PHE A 139 8.12 3.87 -12.50
C PHE A 139 8.94 2.60 -12.68
N GLU A 140 8.57 1.72 -13.61
CA GLU A 140 9.34 0.49 -13.89
C GLU A 140 10.78 0.78 -14.31
N GLU A 141 11.00 1.79 -15.15
CA GLU A 141 12.35 2.17 -15.60
C GLU A 141 13.16 2.77 -14.44
N ALA A 142 12.53 3.60 -13.61
CA ALA A 142 13.17 4.13 -12.41
C ALA A 142 13.54 3.00 -11.43
N ALA A 143 12.66 2.03 -11.23
CA ALA A 143 12.85 0.90 -10.31
C ALA A 143 14.03 0.00 -10.68
N LYS A 144 14.40 -0.12 -11.97
CA LYS A 144 15.58 -0.88 -12.43
C LYS A 144 16.90 -0.42 -11.79
N LYS A 145 16.98 0.84 -11.37
CA LYS A 145 18.16 1.41 -10.69
C LYS A 145 18.27 0.98 -9.22
N PHE A 146 17.21 0.38 -8.66
CA PHE A 146 17.08 0.04 -7.26
C PHE A 146 16.84 -1.47 -7.10
N PRO A 147 17.91 -2.28 -7.16
CA PRO A 147 17.79 -3.74 -7.23
C PRO A 147 17.23 -4.37 -5.95
N LYS A 148 17.45 -3.79 -4.75
CA LYS A 148 16.88 -4.36 -3.51
C LYS A 148 15.38 -4.09 -3.41
N LEU A 149 14.92 -2.91 -3.82
CA LEU A 149 13.49 -2.62 -3.93
C LEU A 149 12.81 -3.54 -4.95
N THR A 150 13.45 -3.78 -6.09
CA THR A 150 12.95 -4.74 -7.09
C THR A 150 12.86 -6.16 -6.50
N ALA A 151 13.89 -6.59 -5.77
CA ALA A 151 13.87 -7.88 -5.07
C ALA A 151 12.80 -7.94 -3.96
N LEU A 152 12.57 -6.84 -3.24
CA LEU A 152 11.49 -6.73 -2.26
C LEU A 152 10.12 -6.89 -2.90
N TYR A 153 9.86 -6.16 -3.99
CA TYR A 153 8.62 -6.29 -4.74
C TYR A 153 8.35 -7.74 -5.14
N GLN A 154 9.35 -8.41 -5.72
CA GLN A 154 9.22 -9.82 -6.13
C GLN A 154 9.00 -10.74 -4.93
N ARG A 155 9.65 -10.49 -3.79
CA ARG A 155 9.46 -11.29 -2.57
C ARG A 155 8.03 -11.19 -2.07
N ILE A 156 7.45 -9.98 -2.01
CA ILE A 156 6.06 -9.76 -1.58
C ILE A 156 5.08 -10.34 -2.60
N ALA A 157 5.32 -10.13 -3.90
CA ALA A 157 4.52 -10.70 -4.99
C ALA A 157 4.43 -12.23 -4.94
N ASN A 158 5.49 -12.89 -4.45
CA ASN A 158 5.56 -14.35 -4.37
C ASN A 158 5.05 -14.95 -3.05
N LEU A 159 4.59 -14.13 -2.09
CA LEU A 159 3.96 -14.67 -0.89
C LEU A 159 2.66 -15.41 -1.25
N PRO A 160 2.44 -16.66 -0.79
CA PRO A 160 1.30 -17.48 -1.24
C PRO A 160 -0.06 -16.81 -1.08
N ASN A 161 -0.27 -16.11 0.04
CA ASN A 161 -1.53 -15.40 0.31
C ASN A 161 -1.68 -14.13 -0.53
N ILE A 162 -0.57 -13.45 -0.88
CA ILE A 162 -0.59 -12.30 -1.79
C ILE A 162 -0.92 -12.77 -3.21
N ARG A 163 -0.28 -13.84 -3.69
CA ARG A 163 -0.61 -14.43 -5.00
C ARG A 163 -2.07 -14.83 -5.11
N LYS A 164 -2.58 -15.56 -4.11
CA LYS A 164 -3.98 -15.96 -4.04
C LYS A 164 -4.92 -14.75 -4.08
N TRP A 165 -4.56 -13.67 -3.39
CA TRP A 165 -5.33 -12.43 -3.43
C TRP A 165 -5.30 -11.77 -4.81
N GLU A 166 -4.12 -11.61 -5.41
CA GLU A 166 -3.96 -11.05 -6.76
C GLU A 166 -4.75 -11.84 -7.81
N GLU A 167 -4.70 -13.17 -7.75
CA GLU A 167 -5.44 -14.09 -8.63
C GLU A 167 -6.97 -14.01 -8.43
N SER A 168 -7.43 -13.57 -7.25
CA SER A 168 -8.86 -13.42 -6.95
C SER A 168 -9.48 -12.12 -7.47
N LYS A 169 -8.67 -11.16 -7.95
CA LYS A 169 -9.15 -9.87 -8.41
C LYS A 169 -9.98 -10.00 -9.70
N PRO A 170 -11.09 -9.25 -9.84
CA PRO A 170 -11.87 -9.25 -11.06
C PRO A 170 -11.08 -8.65 -12.22
N LYS A 171 -11.37 -9.08 -13.46
CA LYS A 171 -10.68 -8.60 -14.68
C LYS A 171 -10.77 -7.08 -14.88
N ASN A 172 -11.80 -6.44 -14.32
CA ASN A 172 -12.03 -5.00 -14.39
C ASN A 172 -11.59 -4.28 -13.10
N HIS A 173 -10.71 -4.90 -12.30
CA HIS A 173 -10.22 -4.30 -11.07
C HIS A 173 -9.47 -3.01 -11.39
N VAL A 174 -10.01 -1.91 -10.89
CA VAL A 174 -9.37 -0.61 -10.96
C VAL A 174 -8.42 -0.49 -9.77
N PRO A 175 -7.13 -0.18 -9.97
CA PRO A 175 -6.14 -0.20 -8.90
C PRO A 175 -6.26 0.95 -7.87
N PHE A 176 -7.29 1.79 -7.94
CA PHE A 176 -7.53 2.89 -7.00
C PHE A 176 -8.11 2.39 -5.66
#